data_AF-A0A9P6UHQ8-F1
#
_entry.id   AF-A0A9P6UHQ8-F1
#
_cell.length_a   1.000
_cell.length_b   1.000
_cell.length_c   1.000
_cell.angle_alpha   90.00
_cell.angle_beta   90.00
_cell.angle_gamma   90.00
#
_symmetry.space_group_name_H-M   'P 1'
#
loop_
_entity.id
_entity.type
_entity.pdbx_description
1 polymer ?
#
loop_
_entity_poly.entity_id
_entity_poly.type
_entity_poly.pdbx_seq_one_letter_code
_entity_poly.pdbx_strand_id
1 'polypeptide(L)'
;VNISGSLVLLSGDTSQCSLSKKVQNVQRSNAAGILIQSYPLGLQDVSSITSTLMISIEFQAGEHILAAIKNNPQAHVTFSTEEHSFPLEGGGLPSGFSSYGLDGELRSKPDLGAP
;
A
#
# COMPACT_ATOMS: atom_id res chain seq x y z
N VAL A 1 -3.29 17.12 -15.72
CA VAL A 1 -4.46 16.37 -15.21
C VAL A 1 -4.97 17.11 -13.98
N ASN A 2 -6.26 17.46 -13.93
CA ASN A 2 -6.85 18.00 -12.70
C ASN A 2 -7.23 16.83 -11.79
N ILE A 3 -6.62 16.76 -10.60
CA ILE A 3 -6.83 15.69 -9.61
C ILE A 3 -7.57 16.18 -8.36
N SER A 4 -8.09 17.41 -8.39
CA SER A 4 -8.82 18.00 -7.28
C SER A 4 -10.04 17.14 -6.92
N GLY A 5 -10.20 16.81 -5.64
CA GLY A 5 -11.30 15.96 -5.14
C GLY A 5 -11.22 14.49 -5.55
N SER A 6 -10.15 14.07 -6.25
CA SER A 6 -9.98 12.68 -6.69
C SER A 6 -9.11 11.87 -5.71
N LEU A 7 -9.29 10.56 -5.68
CA LEU A 7 -8.30 9.64 -5.13
C LEU A 7 -7.20 9.40 -6.15
N VAL A 8 -5.93 9.45 -5.71
CA VAL A 8 -4.77 9.19 -6.56
C VAL A 8 -4.21 7.81 -6.24
N LEU A 9 -4.12 6.95 -7.26
CA LEU A 9 -3.42 5.67 -7.14
C LEU A 9 -1.91 5.89 -7.37
N LEU A 10 -1.11 5.56 -6.37
CA LEU A 10 0.34 5.60 -6.42
C LEU A 10 0.89 4.18 -6.37
N SER A 11 1.80 3.87 -7.29
CA SER A 11 2.62 2.66 -7.17
C SER A 11 3.58 2.79 -5.99
N GLY A 12 3.60 1.77 -5.15
CA GLY A 12 4.51 1.60 -4.03
C GLY A 12 5.92 1.13 -4.41
N ASP A 13 6.20 0.89 -5.70
CA ASP A 13 7.56 0.62 -6.18
C ASP A 13 8.47 1.84 -5.96
N THR A 14 9.51 1.70 -5.15
CA THR A 14 10.44 2.77 -4.79
C THR A 14 11.69 2.83 -5.65
N SER A 15 11.85 1.93 -6.64
CA SER A 15 13.04 1.83 -7.50
C SER A 15 13.35 3.13 -8.26
N GLN A 16 12.32 3.88 -8.65
CA GLN A 16 12.46 5.10 -9.45
C GLN A 16 12.29 6.39 -8.63
N CYS A 17 11.53 6.34 -7.52
CA CYS A 17 11.25 7.50 -6.68
C CYS A 17 10.74 7.05 -5.31
N SER A 18 11.20 7.71 -4.23
CA SER A 18 10.74 7.38 -2.88
C SER A 18 9.25 7.66 -2.69
N LEU A 19 8.58 6.80 -1.90
CA LEU A 19 7.16 6.95 -1.60
C LEU A 19 6.85 8.31 -0.97
N SER A 20 7.72 8.81 -0.08
CA SER A 20 7.57 10.13 0.54
C SER A 20 7.52 11.27 -0.49
N LYS A 21 8.35 11.22 -1.54
CA LYS A 21 8.32 12.25 -2.60
C LYS A 21 7.03 12.17 -3.42
N LYS A 22 6.54 10.95 -3.72
CA LYS A 22 5.27 10.76 -4.43
C LYS A 22 4.10 11.32 -3.61
N VAL A 23 4.04 11.00 -2.31
CA VAL A 23 3.03 11.52 -1.38
C VAL A 23 3.09 13.05 -1.30
N GLN A 24 4.27 13.64 -1.10
CA GLN A 24 4.43 15.10 -1.06
C GLN A 24 3.94 15.80 -2.33
N ASN A 25 4.10 15.18 -3.50
CA ASN A 25 3.59 15.74 -4.74
C ASN A 25 2.06 15.74 -4.80
N VAL A 26 1.41 14.69 -4.29
CA VAL A 26 -0.05 14.63 -4.21
C VAL A 26 -0.58 15.61 -3.15
N GLN A 27 0.11 15.77 -2.02
CA GLN A 27 -0.28 16.71 -0.97
C GLN A 27 -0.25 18.18 -1.40
N ARG A 28 0.62 18.53 -2.35
CA ARG A 28 0.66 19.86 -2.96
C ARG A 28 -0.50 20.08 -3.95
N SER A 29 -1.35 19.08 -4.14
CA SER A 29 -2.56 19.15 -4.95
C SER A 29 -3.81 19.07 -4.06
N ASN A 30 -4.97 19.45 -4.61
CA ASN A 30 -6.25 19.35 -3.91
C ASN A 30 -6.87 17.95 -3.98
N ALA A 31 -6.07 16.89 -4.06
CA ALA A 31 -6.58 15.51 -4.09
C ALA A 31 -7.33 15.17 -2.79
N ALA A 32 -8.37 14.34 -2.90
CA ALA A 32 -9.13 13.88 -1.73
C ALA A 32 -8.36 12.86 -0.89
N GLY A 33 -7.45 12.10 -1.52
CA GLY A 33 -6.65 11.09 -0.84
C GLY A 33 -5.77 10.29 -1.78
N ILE A 34 -5.10 9.29 -1.21
CA ILE A 34 -4.08 8.47 -1.87
C ILE A 34 -4.39 6.99 -1.62
N LEU A 35 -4.39 6.20 -2.69
CA LEU A 35 -4.30 4.75 -2.63
C LEU A 35 -2.86 4.35 -2.96
N ILE A 36 -2.21 3.62 -2.08
CA ILE A 36 -0.83 3.15 -2.25
C ILE A 36 -0.90 1.67 -2.62
N GLN A 37 -0.65 1.35 -3.88
CA GLN A 37 -0.54 -0.02 -4.37
C GLN A 37 0.78 -0.61 -3.88
N SER A 38 0.71 -1.66 -3.06
CA SER A 38 1.91 -2.38 -2.62
C SER A 38 2.64 -3.02 -3.81
N TYR A 39 3.93 -3.31 -3.62
CA TYR A 39 4.73 -4.00 -4.64
C TYR A 39 5.83 -4.83 -3.95
N PRO A 40 5.98 -6.13 -4.29
CA PRO A 40 5.19 -6.90 -5.25
C PRO A 40 3.90 -7.51 -4.66
N LEU A 41 3.76 -7.60 -3.33
CA LEU A 41 2.62 -8.24 -2.64
C LEU A 41 2.41 -7.64 -1.24
N GLY A 42 1.29 -8.01 -0.59
CA GLY A 42 0.96 -7.63 0.78
C GLY A 42 0.41 -6.20 0.90
N LEU A 43 0.57 -5.60 2.07
CA LEU A 43 0.26 -4.18 2.31
C LEU A 43 1.53 -3.44 2.71
N GLN A 44 1.59 -2.16 2.36
CA GLN A 44 2.62 -1.27 2.87
C GLN A 44 2.16 -0.61 4.15
N ASP A 45 3.10 -0.39 5.05
CA ASP A 45 2.87 0.47 6.20
C ASP A 45 2.66 1.91 5.72
N VAL A 46 1.63 2.55 6.27
CA VAL A 46 1.20 3.90 5.90
C VAL A 46 1.33 4.76 7.15
N SER A 47 2.48 5.39 7.34
CA SER A 47 2.66 6.27 8.49
C SER A 47 1.87 7.56 8.30
N SER A 48 1.00 7.84 9.28
CA SER A 48 0.12 9.00 9.28
C SER A 48 0.89 10.27 9.69
N ILE A 49 1.74 10.77 8.81
CA ILE A 49 2.49 12.02 9.00
C ILE A 49 1.70 13.26 8.55
N THR A 50 0.41 13.10 8.19
CA THR A 50 -0.26 14.04 7.28
C THR A 50 -1.79 14.03 7.44
N SER A 51 -2.45 15.15 7.10
CA SER A 51 -3.91 15.27 7.07
C SER A 51 -4.57 14.65 5.83
N THR A 52 -3.80 14.18 4.86
CA THR A 52 -4.31 13.52 3.66
C THR A 52 -4.66 12.06 3.96
N LEU A 53 -5.84 11.62 3.54
CA LEU A 53 -6.24 10.21 3.61
C LEU A 53 -5.27 9.37 2.78
N MET A 54 -4.64 8.37 3.39
CA MET A 54 -3.73 7.44 2.73
C MET A 54 -4.13 6.00 3.09
N ILE A 55 -4.26 5.15 2.08
CA ILE A 55 -4.72 3.77 2.25
C ILE A 55 -3.78 2.87 1.47
N SER A 56 -3.24 1.84 2.12
CA SER A 56 -2.53 0.78 1.39
C SER A 56 -3.54 -0.18 0.77
N ILE A 57 -3.29 -0.58 -0.45
CA ILE A 57 -4.00 -1.65 -1.14
C ILE A 57 -2.98 -2.64 -1.71
N GLU A 58 -3.46 -3.84 -2.01
CA GLU A 58 -2.65 -4.90 -2.60
C GLU A 58 -2.28 -4.61 -4.05
N PHE A 59 -1.28 -5.32 -4.59
CA PHE A 59 -0.81 -5.09 -5.95
C PHE A 59 -1.90 -5.40 -6.97
N GLN A 60 -2.58 -6.55 -6.84
CA GLN A 60 -3.64 -6.96 -7.75
C GLN A 60 -4.88 -6.06 -7.63
N ALA A 61 -5.19 -5.58 -6.42
CA ALA A 61 -6.26 -4.61 -6.22
C ALA A 61 -6.00 -3.31 -7.00
N GLY A 62 -4.76 -2.81 -7.00
CA GLY A 62 -4.35 -1.67 -7.81
C GLY A 62 -4.50 -1.91 -9.31
N GLU A 63 -4.08 -3.09 -9.80
CA GLU A 63 -4.25 -3.47 -11.22
C GLU A 63 -5.74 -3.56 -11.61
N HIS A 64 -6.59 -4.11 -10.75
CA HIS A 64 -8.03 -4.16 -10.97
C HIS A 64 -8.66 -2.76 -11.02
N ILE A 65 -8.25 -1.84 -10.14
CA ILE A 65 -8.69 -0.44 -10.17
C ILE A 65 -8.25 0.24 -11.48
N LEU A 66 -7.01 0.05 -11.92
CA LEU A 66 -6.52 0.60 -13.18
C LEU A 66 -7.31 0.06 -14.38
N ALA A 67 -7.62 -1.23 -14.40
CA ALA A 67 -8.46 -1.83 -15.44
C ALA A 67 -9.89 -1.27 -15.42
N ALA A 68 -10.48 -1.11 -14.23
CA ALA A 68 -11.81 -0.54 -14.06
C ALA A 68 -11.89 0.92 -14.55
N ILE A 69 -10.91 1.77 -14.21
CA ILE A 69 -10.86 3.17 -14.62
C ILE A 69 -10.65 3.31 -16.14
N LYS A 70 -9.86 2.42 -16.76
CA LYS A 70 -9.69 2.40 -18.22
C LYS A 70 -11.02 2.13 -18.95
N ASN A 71 -11.86 1.28 -18.39
CA ASN A 71 -13.17 0.95 -18.95
C ASN A 71 -14.26 1.97 -18.59
N ASN A 72 -14.17 2.58 -17.40
CA ASN A 72 -15.07 3.62 -16.93
C ASN A 72 -14.30 4.76 -16.23
N PRO A 73 -13.96 5.84 -16.95
CA PRO A 73 -13.23 6.98 -16.39
C PRO A 73 -13.97 7.74 -15.28
N GLN A 74 -15.28 7.49 -15.11
CA GLN A 74 -16.13 8.07 -14.06
C GLN A 74 -16.36 7.09 -12.91
N ALA A 75 -15.54 6.04 -12.78
CA ALA A 75 -15.63 5.11 -11.66
C ALA A 75 -15.44 5.84 -10.32
N HIS A 76 -16.25 5.49 -9.34
CA HIS A 76 -16.19 6.02 -7.98
C HIS A 76 -15.79 4.91 -7.00
N VAL A 77 -15.09 5.31 -5.94
CA VAL A 77 -14.74 4.44 -4.80
C VAL A 77 -15.57 4.86 -3.60
N THR A 78 -16.09 3.88 -2.87
CA THR A 78 -16.81 4.11 -1.61
C THR A 78 -16.10 3.34 -0.52
N PHE A 79 -15.87 4.01 0.61
CA PHE A 79 -15.31 3.37 1.80
C PHE A 79 -16.44 2.97 2.73
N SER A 80 -16.50 1.69 3.07
CA SER A 80 -17.39 1.18 4.11
C SER A 80 -16.85 1.55 5.49
N THR A 81 -17.75 1.71 6.46
CA THR A 81 -17.40 1.76 7.89
C THR A 81 -17.39 0.38 8.54
N GLU A 82 -17.78 -0.65 7.80
CA GLU A 82 -17.78 -2.04 8.27
C GLU A 82 -16.38 -2.64 8.18
N GLU A 83 -16.04 -3.46 9.17
CA GLU A 83 -14.82 -4.26 9.13
C GLU A 83 -15.04 -5.48 8.23
N HIS A 84 -14.06 -5.75 7.38
CA HIS A 84 -14.07 -6.91 6.49
C HIS A 84 -12.80 -7.75 6.69
N SER A 85 -12.95 -9.07 6.63
CA SER A 85 -11.84 -10.01 6.57
C SER A 85 -11.71 -10.54 5.15
N PHE A 86 -10.51 -10.45 4.59
CA PHE A 86 -10.20 -10.94 3.25
C PHE A 86 -8.82 -11.62 3.26
N PRO A 87 -8.56 -12.58 2.36
CA PRO A 87 -7.23 -13.14 2.17
C PRO A 87 -6.25 -12.04 1.75
N LEU A 88 -5.04 -12.07 2.30
CA LEU A 88 -3.96 -11.15 1.94
C LEU A 88 -3.01 -11.78 0.91
N GLU A 89 -2.64 -11.03 -0.12
CA GLU A 89 -1.57 -11.33 -1.06
C GLU A 89 -0.25 -11.57 -0.30
N GLY A 90 0.27 -12.80 -0.41
CA GLY A 90 1.47 -13.19 0.34
C GLY A 90 1.24 -13.34 1.85
N GLY A 91 -0.02 -13.46 2.29
CA GLY A 91 -0.35 -13.82 3.67
C GLY A 91 0.33 -15.12 4.09
N GLY A 92 0.88 -15.14 5.30
CA GLY A 92 1.63 -16.28 5.84
C GLY A 92 3.12 -16.29 5.49
N LEU A 93 3.60 -15.36 4.65
CA LEU A 93 5.03 -15.14 4.48
C LEU A 93 5.62 -14.42 5.70
N PRO A 94 6.91 -14.66 6.05
CA PRO A 94 7.60 -13.84 7.02
C PRO A 94 7.54 -12.36 6.63
N SER A 95 7.29 -11.49 7.61
CA SER A 95 7.25 -10.04 7.38
C SER A 95 8.57 -9.55 6.80
N GLY A 96 8.52 -8.54 5.92
CA GLY A 96 9.72 -7.93 5.33
C GLY A 96 10.65 -7.29 6.37
N PHE A 97 10.15 -6.97 7.56
CA PHE A 97 10.90 -6.44 8.69
C PHE A 97 11.35 -7.51 9.70
N SER A 98 10.99 -8.79 9.49
CA SER A 98 11.44 -9.87 10.37
C SER A 98 12.95 -10.04 10.29
N SER A 99 13.61 -10.04 11.45
CA SER A 99 15.03 -10.35 11.55
C SER A 99 15.29 -11.82 11.25
N TYR A 100 16.39 -12.09 10.54
CA TYR A 100 16.87 -13.44 10.25
C TYR A 100 18.05 -13.79 11.15
N GLY A 101 18.13 -15.05 11.58
CA GLY A 101 19.29 -15.58 12.29
C GLY A 101 20.51 -15.78 11.38
N LEU A 102 21.62 -16.30 11.89
CA LEU A 102 21.86 -16.84 13.24
C LEU A 102 21.94 -15.74 14.32
N ASP A 103 21.89 -16.15 15.60
CA ASP A 103 22.23 -15.23 16.70
C ASP A 103 23.74 -15.01 16.83
N GLY A 104 24.15 -14.14 17.76
CA GLY A 104 25.56 -13.82 18.02
C GLY A 104 26.42 -14.99 18.50
N GLU A 105 25.80 -16.13 18.84
CA GLU A 105 26.45 -17.37 19.29
C GLU A 105 26.37 -18.47 18.21
N LEU A 106 25.97 -18.13 16.98
CA LEU A 106 25.78 -19.05 15.85
C LEU A 106 24.66 -20.09 16.06
N ARG A 107 23.66 -19.80 16.91
CA ARG A 107 22.48 -20.66 17.06
C ARG A 107 21.40 -20.31 16.05
N SER A 108 20.66 -21.32 15.61
CA SER A 108 19.52 -21.16 14.70
C SER A 108 18.42 -20.29 15.33
N LYS A 109 17.96 -19.27 14.60
CA LYS A 109 16.86 -18.37 14.95
C LYS A 109 16.12 -17.87 13.69
N PRO A 110 14.84 -17.45 13.80
CA PRO A 110 13.97 -17.57 14.97
C PRO A 110 13.57 -19.03 15.24
N ASP A 111 13.02 -19.31 16.42
CA ASP A 111 12.53 -20.66 16.74
C ASP A 111 11.17 -20.95 16.08
N LEU A 112 10.32 -19.93 15.90
CA LEU A 112 9.04 -20.00 15.22
C LEU A 112 8.64 -18.64 14.62
N GLY A 113 7.76 -18.66 13.62
CA GLY A 113 7.04 -17.48 13.13
C GLY A 113 5.56 -17.56 13.48
N ALA A 114 4.94 -16.42 13.75
CA ALA A 114 3.51 -16.30 14.04
C ALA A 114 2.97 -14.96 13.47
N PRO A 115 1.65 -14.85 13.24
CA PRO A 115 0.98 -13.58 12.98
C PRO A 115 1.17 -12.56 14.12
#